data_AF-A0A520HJ10-F1
#
_entry.id   AF-A0A520HJ10-F1
#
_cell.length_a   1.000
_cell.length_b   1.000
_cell.length_c   1.000
_cell.angle_alpha   90.00
_cell.angle_beta   90.00
_cell.angle_gamma   90.00
#
_symmetry.space_group_name_H-M   'P 1'
#
loop_
_entity.id
_entity.type
_entity.pdbx_description
1 polymer ?
#
loop_
_entity_poly.entity_id
_entity_poly.type
_entity_poly.pdbx_seq_one_letter_code
_entity_poly.pdbx_strand_id
1 'polypeptide(L)' 'MHLMIGRSAITAAFVFALLATAAPAAAASCSVSPQQLSLGRYDPFASAPQDAVTSIAISCDVETSVVIAIGPGNG' A
#
# COMPACT_ATOMS: atom_id res chain seq x y z
N MET A 1 44.77 19.72 36.72
CA MET A 1 44.17 19.28 35.43
C MET A 1 42.75 18.78 35.72
N HIS A 2 41.80 19.72 35.88
CA HIS A 2 40.40 19.41 36.14
C HIS A 2 39.66 19.35 34.80
N LEU A 3 39.07 18.19 34.53
CA LEU A 3 38.41 17.84 33.29
C LEU A 3 37.08 18.60 33.19
N MET A 4 37.02 19.67 32.38
CA MET A 4 35.78 20.33 31.99
C MET A 4 35.05 19.47 30.94
N ILE A 5 34.36 18.41 31.38
CA ILE A 5 33.36 17.73 30.55
C ILE A 5 32.12 18.64 30.53
N GLY A 6 32.05 19.48 29.50
CA GLY A 6 30.97 20.44 29.29
C GLY A 6 29.63 19.74 29.03
N ARG A 7 28.57 20.28 29.64
CA ARG A 7 27.15 19.88 29.47
C ARG A 7 26.71 19.71 28.01
N SER A 8 27.39 20.34 27.04
CA SER A 8 27.15 20.22 25.60
C SER A 8 27.45 18.84 25.00
N ALA A 9 28.39 18.07 25.57
CA ALA A 9 28.77 16.77 25.01
C ALA A 9 27.65 15.73 25.18
N ILE A 10 26.84 15.87 26.24
CA ILE A 10 25.73 14.96 26.55
C ILE A 10 24.57 15.17 25.57
N THR A 11 24.32 16.41 25.14
CA THR A 11 23.22 16.73 24.21
C THR A 11 23.51 16.23 22.79
N ALA A 12 24.76 16.33 22.34
CA ALA A 12 25.17 15.87 21.01
C ALA A 12 25.06 14.35 20.86
N ALA A 13 25.42 13.60 21.90
CA ALA A 13 25.33 12.14 21.90
C ALA A 13 23.87 11.63 21.84
N PHE A 14 22.95 12.34 22.50
CA PHE A 14 21.53 11.96 22.51
C PHE A 14 20.88 12.15 21.13
N VAL A 15 21.15 13.26 20.45
CA VAL A 15 20.62 13.51 19.09
C VAL A 15 21.14 12.47 18.09
N PHE A 16 22.42 12.08 18.17
CA PHE A 16 22.99 11.08 17.27
C PHE A 16 22.40 9.67 17.48
N ALA A 17 22.02 9.32 18.72
CA ALA A 17 21.39 8.05 19.04
C ALA A 17 19.94 7.94 18.51
N LEU A 18 19.20 9.06 18.42
CA LEU A 18 17.84 9.06 17.88
C LEU A 18 17.77 8.88 16.36
N LEU A 19 18.79 9.30 15.61
CA LEU A 19 18.84 9.06 14.16
C LEU A 19 19.21 7.61 13.80
N ALA A 20 19.79 6.85 14.72
CA ALA A 20 20.22 5.48 14.48
C ALA A 20 19.08 4.44 14.59
N THR A 21 17.92 4.82 15.14
CA THR A 21 16.75 3.92 15.29
C THR A 21 15.67 4.16 14.24
N ALA A 22 15.92 5.02 13.25
CA ALA A 22 15.03 5.14 12.10
C ALA A 22 15.20 3.89 11.22
N ALA A 23 14.51 2.80 11.61
CA ALA A 23 14.37 1.64 10.75
C ALA A 23 13.76 2.09 9.41
N PRO A 24 14.24 1.56 8.28
CA PRO A 24 13.63 1.88 6.99
C PRO A 24 12.18 1.44 7.06
N ALA A 25 11.25 2.37 6.84
CA ALA A 25 9.87 1.99 6.52
C ALA A 25 9.94 1.20 5.22
N ALA A 26 9.90 -0.14 5.32
CA ALA A 26 9.86 -1.01 4.16
C ALA A 26 8.55 -0.69 3.42
N ALA A 27 8.67 0.03 2.31
CA ALA A 27 7.55 0.28 1.43
C ALA A 27 7.20 -1.05 0.76
N ALA A 28 6.07 -1.63 1.16
CA ALA A 28 5.51 -2.77 0.46
C ALA A 28 5.20 -2.35 -0.99
N SER A 29 5.76 -3.09 -1.93
CA SER A 29 5.55 -2.93 -3.36
C SER A 29 4.46 -3.90 -3.80
N CYS A 30 3.30 -3.35 -4.14
CA CYS A 30 2.17 -4.13 -4.63
C CYS A 30 1.93 -3.87 -6.12
N SER A 31 1.69 -4.93 -6.89
CA SER A 31 1.18 -4.86 -8.26
C SER A 31 -0.28 -5.30 -8.30
N VAL A 32 -1.10 -4.55 -9.05
CA VAL A 32 -2.52 -4.85 -9.26
C VAL A 32 -2.77 -5.14 -10.73
N SER A 33 -3.38 -6.29 -11.04
CA SER A 33 -3.69 -6.72 -12.39
C SER A 33 -5.19 -7.02 -12.51
N PRO A 34 -6.03 -6.02 -12.86
CA PRO A 34 -7.45 -6.24 -13.08
C PRO A 34 -7.71 -6.90 -14.44
N GLN A 35 -8.67 -7.83 -14.49
CA GLN A 35 -9.16 -8.39 -15.74
C GLN A 35 -10.42 -7.64 -16.21
N GLN A 36 -10.50 -7.40 -17.52
CA GLN A 36 -11.66 -6.73 -18.12
C GLN A 36 -12.93 -7.57 -17.93
N LEU A 37 -13.97 -6.96 -17.36
CA LEU A 37 -15.30 -7.55 -17.29
C LEU A 37 -16.08 -7.21 -18.56
N SER A 38 -16.69 -8.21 -19.19
CA SER A 38 -17.58 -8.01 -20.34
C SER A 38 -18.86 -8.81 -20.14
N LEU A 39 -20.00 -8.12 -20.20
CA LEU A 39 -21.34 -8.72 -20.12
C LEU A 39 -21.80 -9.32 -21.46
N GLY A 40 -21.02 -9.12 -22.53
CA GLY A 40 -21.38 -9.58 -23.87
C GLY A 40 -22.42 -8.68 -24.56
N ARG A 41 -23.31 -9.28 -25.36
CA ARG A 41 -24.36 -8.58 -26.11
C ARG A 41 -25.59 -8.42 -25.23
N TYR A 42 -26.03 -7.18 -25.02
CA TYR A 42 -27.30 -6.88 -24.36
C TYR A 42 -28.49 -7.43 -25.15
N ASP A 43 -29.38 -8.15 -24.47
CA ASP A 43 -30.67 -8.62 -24.98
C ASP A 43 -31.80 -8.22 -24.02
N PRO A 44 -32.68 -7.28 -24.40
CA PRO A 44 -33.76 -6.81 -23.55
C PRO A 44 -34.89 -7.83 -23.37
N PHE A 45 -34.94 -8.89 -24.20
CA PHE A 45 -35.94 -9.94 -24.12
C PHE A 45 -35.42 -11.21 -23.45
N ALA A 46 -34.19 -11.16 -22.92
CA ALA A 46 -33.60 -12.28 -22.21
C ALA A 46 -34.51 -12.70 -21.04
N SER A 47 -34.85 -13.98 -21.00
CA SER A 47 -35.70 -14.54 -19.94
C SER A 47 -34.99 -14.67 -18.59
N ALA A 48 -33.68 -14.39 -18.55
CA ALA A 48 -32.87 -14.43 -17.35
C ALA A 48 -31.85 -13.27 -17.36
N PRO A 49 -31.41 -12.79 -16.18
CA PRO A 49 -30.36 -11.78 -16.08
C PRO A 49 -29.06 -12.25 -16.71
N GLN A 50 -28.39 -11.37 -17.45
CA GLN A 50 -27.00 -11.57 -17.87
C GLN A 50 -26.08 -11.14 -16.73
N ASP A 51 -25.21 -12.05 -16.28
CA ASP A 51 -24.21 -11.79 -15.26
C ASP A 51 -22.82 -12.21 -15.76
N ALA A 52 -21.78 -11.58 -15.22
CA ALA A 52 -20.39 -11.90 -15.55
C ALA A 52 -19.51 -11.79 -14.31
N VAL A 53 -18.53 -12.68 -14.23
CA VAL A 53 -17.55 -12.71 -13.13
C VAL A 53 -16.16 -12.43 -13.71
N THR A 54 -15.40 -11.60 -13.00
CA THR A 54 -13.99 -11.33 -13.29
C THR A 54 -13.17 -11.45 -12.01
N SER A 55 -11.86 -11.42 -12.13
CA SER A 55 -10.96 -11.42 -10.98
C SER A 55 -9.98 -10.23 -11.01
N ILE A 56 -9.49 -9.88 -9.83
CA ILE A 56 -8.44 -8.88 -9.65
C ILE A 56 -7.32 -9.58 -8.89
N ALA A 57 -6.15 -9.69 -9.51
CA ALA A 57 -4.97 -10.24 -8.87
C ALA A 57 -4.18 -9.12 -8.19
N ILE A 58 -3.83 -9.32 -6.92
CA ILE A 58 -3.00 -8.42 -6.13
C ILE A 58 -1.81 -9.24 -5.62
N SER A 59 -0.60 -8.77 -5.90
CA SER A 59 0.63 -9.40 -5.43
C SER A 59 1.48 -8.34 -4.75
N CYS A 60 1.88 -8.61 -3.51
CA CYS A 60 2.76 -7.76 -2.71
C CYS A 60 3.98 -8.60 -2.27
N ASP A 61 5.14 -7.97 -2.11
CA ASP A 61 6.37 -8.63 -1.66
C ASP A 61 6.34 -9.00 -0.16
N VAL A 62 5.46 -8.38 0.62
CA VAL A 62 5.23 -8.65 2.05
C VAL A 62 3.74 -8.67 2.38
N GLU A 63 3.37 -9.41 3.44
CA GLU A 63 1.99 -9.47 3.92
C GLU A 63 1.50 -8.06 4.30
N THR A 64 0.43 -7.63 3.64
CA THR A 64 -0.11 -6.28 3.77
C THR A 64 -1.63 -6.30 3.74
N SER A 65 -2.22 -5.41 4.53
CA SER A 65 -3.66 -5.14 4.46
C SER A 65 -3.94 -4.26 3.25
N VAL A 66 -4.90 -4.66 2.42
CA VAL A 66 -5.32 -3.94 1.22
C VAL A 66 -6.81 -3.65 1.28
N VAL A 67 -7.19 -2.44 0.88
CA VAL A 67 -8.59 -2.03 0.73
C VAL A 67 -8.88 -1.82 -0.75
N ILE A 68 -9.94 -2.44 -1.25
CA ILE A 68 -10.37 -2.32 -2.65
C ILE A 68 -11.59 -1.40 -2.69
N ALA A 69 -11.48 -0.30 -3.44
CA ALA A 69 -12.59 0.61 -3.71
C ALA A 69 -12.93 0.57 -5.21
N ILE A 70 -14.20 0.42 -5.54
CA ILE A 70 -14.70 0.39 -6.92
C ILE A 70 -15.41 1.72 -7.20
N GLY A 71 -14.92 2.45 -8.20
CA GLY A 71 -15.51 3.71 -8.64
C GLY A 71 -16.71 3.52 -9.57
N PRO A 72 -17.40 4.61 -9.97
CA PRO A 72 -18.61 4.55 -10.80
C PRO A 72 -18.37 4.13 -12.26
N GLY A 73 -17.11 4.01 -12.69
CA GLY A 73 -16.77 3.78 -14.10
C GLY A 73 -16.88 5.03 -14.96
N ASN A 74 -16.46 4.92 -16.23
CA ASN A 74 -16.50 6.00 -17.23
C ASN A 74 -17.51 5.70 -18.35
N GLY A 75 -18.59 4.97 -18.02
CA GLY A 75 -19.61 4.54 -18.99
C GLY A 75 -20.32 5.71 -19.66
#